data_AF-A0A804PVN7-F1
#
_entry.id   AF-A0A804PVN7-F1
#
_cell.length_a   1.000
_cell.length_b   1.000
_cell.length_c   1.000
_cell.angle_alpha   90.00
_cell.angle_beta   90.00
_cell.angle_gamma   90.00
#
_symmetry.space_group_name_H-M   'P 1'
#
loop_
_entity.id
_entity.type
_entity.pdbx_description
1 polymer ?
#
loop_
_entity_poly.entity_id
_entity_poly.type
_entity_poly.pdbx_seq_one_letter_code
_entity_poly.pdbx_strand_id
1 'polypeptide(L)'
;MENGGSRRPMTYCCIPCCSMGSSTGQSEDYVHIRAKRGQATNSQSLAERLGRKKISERMKLLQDLVPECSKIIGKAIMLDEIINYVQSLQRQVEIISKQVKPPTRSPYLPLGSSGLTGPFNQGIMQP
;
A
#
# COMPACT_ATOMS: atom_id res chain seq x y z
N MET A 1 21.01 -1.56 -28.90
CA MET A 1 20.38 -0.91 -27.73
C MET A 1 20.75 -1.72 -26.49
N GLU A 2 21.81 -1.31 -25.77
CA GLU A 2 22.20 -1.97 -24.52
C GLU A 2 21.19 -1.61 -23.43
N ASN A 3 20.44 -2.61 -22.96
CA ASN A 3 19.64 -2.48 -21.75
C ASN A 3 20.58 -2.64 -20.55
N GLY A 4 21.00 -1.50 -19.99
CA GLY A 4 21.73 -1.40 -18.73
C GLY A 4 20.87 -1.87 -17.56
N GLY A 5 20.77 -3.19 -17.37
CA GLY A 5 20.17 -3.78 -16.19
C GLY A 5 21.03 -3.46 -14.98
N SER A 6 20.59 -2.49 -14.17
CA SER A 6 21.21 -2.14 -12.89
C SER A 6 21.23 -3.38 -11.99
N ARG A 7 22.37 -4.08 -11.96
CA ARG A 7 22.61 -5.24 -11.08
C ARG A 7 22.60 -4.72 -9.65
N ARG A 8 21.47 -4.86 -8.97
CA ARG A 8 21.38 -4.58 -7.53
C ARG A 8 22.37 -5.50 -6.81
N PRO A 9 23.19 -4.98 -5.87
CA PRO A 9 24.12 -5.82 -5.12
C PRO A 9 23.34 -6.88 -4.34
N MET A 10 23.85 -8.12 -4.30
CA MET A 10 23.26 -9.18 -3.49
C MET A 10 23.25 -8.76 -2.02
N THR A 11 22.12 -8.94 -1.34
CA THR A 11 22.04 -8.74 0.11
C THR A 11 22.81 -9.85 0.81
N TYR A 12 23.97 -9.50 1.37
CA TYR A 12 24.74 -10.39 2.23
C TYR A 12 24.06 -10.50 3.60
N CYS A 13 24.16 -11.68 4.23
CA CYS A 13 23.82 -11.82 5.64
C CYS A 13 25.13 -11.69 6.41
N CYS A 14 25.22 -10.72 7.31
CA CYS A 14 26.22 -10.79 8.37
C CYS A 14 25.70 -11.84 9.36
N ILE A 15 26.03 -13.11 9.14
CA ILE A 15 25.90 -14.13 10.18
C ILE A 15 27.17 -13.97 11.03
N PRO A 16 27.10 -13.61 12.32
CA PRO A 16 28.24 -13.80 13.18
C PRO A 16 28.49 -15.30 13.22
N CYS A 17 29.65 -15.74 12.74
CA CYS A 17 30.06 -17.12 12.91
C CYS A 17 30.00 -17.41 14.42
N CYS A 18 29.05 -18.22 14.87
CA CYS A 18 29.03 -18.72 16.24
C CYS A 18 30.21 -19.69 16.43
N SER A 19 31.41 -19.13 16.45
CA SER A 19 32.64 -19.75 16.89
C SER A 19 33.21 -18.78 17.92
N MET A 20 33.26 -19.24 19.16
CA MET A 20 33.80 -18.49 20.28
C MET A 20 35.23 -18.02 19.99
N GLY A 21 35.57 -16.76 20.28
CA GLY A 21 36.97 -16.32 20.33
C GLY A 21 37.24 -14.85 20.04
N SER A 22 37.64 -14.13 21.09
CA SER A 22 38.58 -12.98 21.13
C SER A 22 38.24 -11.64 20.44
N SER A 23 38.07 -10.63 21.30
CA SER A 23 38.12 -9.19 21.07
C SER A 23 39.42 -8.72 20.41
N THR A 24 39.34 -7.85 19.39
CA THR A 24 40.20 -6.66 19.15
C THR A 24 39.67 -5.92 17.93
N GLY A 25 39.47 -4.61 18.03
CA GLY A 25 38.99 -3.78 16.93
C GLY A 25 40.00 -3.65 15.79
N GLN A 26 39.46 -3.19 14.65
CA GLN A 26 40.12 -2.85 13.38
C GLN A 26 40.26 -4.07 12.43
N SER A 27 39.62 -3.95 11.25
CA SER A 27 39.58 -4.92 10.14
C SER A 27 39.05 -6.33 10.48
N GLU A 28 37.75 -6.48 10.69
CA GLU A 28 37.14 -7.81 10.71
C GLU A 28 36.98 -8.32 9.28
N ASP A 29 37.61 -9.45 8.96
CA ASP A 29 37.43 -10.21 7.72
C ASP A 29 35.96 -10.68 7.60
N TYR A 30 35.08 -9.80 7.14
CA TYR A 30 33.69 -10.15 6.87
C TYR A 30 33.65 -11.14 5.71
N VAL A 31 33.46 -12.44 6.02
CA VAL A 31 33.10 -13.43 5.00
C VAL A 31 31.69 -13.11 4.52
N HIS A 32 31.62 -12.48 3.36
CA HIS A 32 30.36 -12.17 2.70
C HIS A 32 29.72 -13.43 2.13
N ILE A 33 28.98 -14.16 2.97
CA ILE A 33 28.18 -15.29 2.55
C ILE A 33 26.85 -14.77 1.98
N ARG A 34 26.47 -15.27 0.81
CA ARG A 34 25.14 -15.02 0.22
C ARG A 34 24.07 -15.39 1.25
N ALA A 35 23.24 -14.41 1.64
CA ALA A 35 22.11 -14.69 2.52
C ALA A 35 21.23 -15.78 1.89
N LYS A 36 20.91 -16.85 2.63
CA LYS A 36 19.86 -17.78 2.21
C LYS A 36 18.53 -17.02 2.11
N ARG A 37 17.57 -17.52 1.31
CA ARG A 37 16.26 -16.87 1.13
C ARG A 37 15.61 -16.59 2.50
N GLY A 38 15.45 -15.31 2.85
CA GLY A 38 14.88 -14.87 4.12
C GLY A 38 15.87 -14.67 5.28
N GLN A 39 17.19 -14.71 5.05
CA GLN A 39 18.23 -14.47 6.07
C GLN A 39 18.84 -13.07 6.02
N ALA A 40 18.49 -12.21 5.07
CA ALA A 40 19.02 -10.85 5.04
C ALA A 40 18.56 -10.06 6.28
N THR A 41 19.53 -9.49 7.02
CA THR A 41 19.32 -8.76 8.28
C THR A 41 19.48 -7.24 8.14
N ASN A 42 19.85 -6.75 6.95
CA ASN A 42 19.92 -5.31 6.66
C ASN A 42 18.52 -4.67 6.83
N SER A 43 18.46 -3.46 7.40
CA SER A 43 17.22 -2.70 7.63
C SER A 43 16.34 -2.60 6.38
N GLN A 44 16.91 -2.38 5.20
CA GLN A 44 16.18 -2.32 3.92
C GLN A 44 15.50 -3.66 3.59
N SER A 45 16.19 -4.78 3.83
CA SER A 45 15.64 -6.11 3.58
C SER A 45 14.55 -6.49 4.59
N LEU A 46 14.68 -6.04 5.84
CA LEU A 46 13.66 -6.21 6.87
C LEU A 46 12.41 -5.41 6.52
N ALA A 47 12.57 -4.13 6.15
CA ALA A 47 11.47 -3.28 5.72
C ALA A 47 10.73 -3.86 4.50
N GLU A 48 11.47 -4.34 3.50
CA GLU A 48 10.89 -5.01 2.33
C GLU A 48 10.10 -6.26 2.75
N ARG A 49 10.66 -7.10 3.63
CA ARG A 49 9.99 -8.32 4.11
C ARG A 49 8.70 -8.00 4.86
N LEU A 50 8.71 -6.97 5.71
CA LEU A 50 7.51 -6.50 6.41
C LEU A 50 6.45 -5.99 5.43
N GLY A 51 6.86 -5.24 4.40
CA GLY A 51 5.97 -4.83 3.31
C GLY A 51 5.34 -6.02 2.59
N ARG A 52 6.15 -7.04 2.23
CA ARG A 52 5.65 -8.27 1.58
C ARG A 52 4.68 -9.07 2.46
N LYS A 53 4.94 -9.13 3.78
CA LYS A 53 4.03 -9.77 4.74
C LYS A 53 2.70 -9.03 4.81
N LYS A 54 2.72 -7.71 4.97
CA LYS A 54 1.52 -6.87 5.02
C LYS A 54 0.66 -6.98 3.75
N ILE A 55 1.30 -7.02 2.58
CA ILE A 55 0.58 -7.27 1.30
C ILE A 55 -0.07 -8.66 1.35
N SER A 56 0.66 -9.69 1.78
CA SER A 56 0.16 -11.07 1.81
C SER A 56 -1.01 -11.25 2.80
N GLU A 57 -0.96 -10.58 3.95
CA GLU A 57 -2.06 -10.55 4.93
C GLU A 57 -3.30 -9.88 4.35
N ARG A 58 -3.15 -8.70 3.73
CA ARG A 58 -4.26 -8.02 3.05
C ARG A 58 -4.87 -8.87 1.93
N MET A 59 -4.05 -9.61 1.19
CA MET A 59 -4.55 -10.54 0.16
C MET A 59 -5.40 -11.67 0.75
N LYS A 60 -5.10 -12.16 1.97
CA LYS A 60 -5.92 -13.17 2.65
C LYS A 60 -7.25 -12.57 3.12
N LEU A 61 -7.20 -11.40 3.76
CA LEU A 61 -8.40 -10.69 4.19
C LEU A 61 -9.37 -10.44 3.01
N LEU A 62 -8.83 -10.07 1.85
CA LEU A 62 -9.63 -9.88 0.64
C LEU A 62 -10.27 -11.19 0.15
N GLN A 63 -9.57 -12.33 0.25
CA GLN A 63 -10.12 -13.64 -0.11
C GLN A 63 -11.28 -14.06 0.79
N ASP A 64 -11.22 -13.70 2.08
CA ASP A 64 -12.26 -14.06 3.05
C ASP A 64 -13.54 -13.20 2.92
N LEU A 65 -13.41 -11.97 2.41
CA LEU A 65 -14.52 -11.02 2.25
C LEU A 65 -15.29 -11.18 0.93
N VAL A 66 -14.61 -11.64 -0.13
CA VAL A 66 -15.17 -11.68 -1.47
C VAL A 66 -15.65 -13.09 -1.80
N PRO A 67 -16.92 -13.28 -2.19
CA PRO A 67 -17.39 -14.58 -2.64
C PRO A 67 -16.56 -15.06 -3.83
N GLU A 68 -16.39 -16.38 -3.97
CA GLU A 68 -15.69 -17.03 -5.08
C GLU A 68 -14.16 -16.87 -5.13
N CYS A 69 -13.57 -15.91 -4.39
CA CYS A 69 -12.13 -15.67 -4.39
C CYS A 69 -11.27 -16.86 -3.90
N SER A 70 -11.83 -17.75 -3.08
CA SER A 70 -11.13 -18.93 -2.55
C SER A 70 -10.75 -19.97 -3.61
N LYS A 71 -11.38 -19.94 -4.78
CA LYS A 71 -11.15 -20.89 -5.88
C LYS A 71 -10.14 -20.37 -6.91
N ILE A 72 -9.80 -19.09 -6.85
CA ILE A 72 -9.01 -18.42 -7.89
C ILE A 72 -7.52 -18.70 -7.68
N ILE A 73 -6.88 -19.22 -8.72
CA ILE A 73 -5.42 -19.43 -8.74
C ILE A 73 -4.77 -18.22 -9.39
N GLY A 74 -4.07 -17.43 -8.59
CA GLY A 74 -3.24 -16.32 -9.07
C GLY A 74 -3.70 -14.96 -8.54
N LYS A 75 -2.72 -14.10 -8.25
CA LYS A 75 -2.97 -12.79 -7.62
C LYS A 75 -3.66 -11.79 -8.55
N ALA A 76 -3.36 -11.81 -9.84
CA ALA A 76 -3.93 -10.88 -10.81
C ALA A 76 -5.44 -11.13 -10.95
N ILE A 77 -5.80 -12.36 -11.30
CA ILE A 77 -7.20 -12.79 -11.46
C ILE A 77 -8.00 -12.57 -10.17
N MET A 78 -7.41 -12.87 -9.00
CA MET A 78 -8.06 -12.60 -7.72
C MET A 78 -8.38 -11.12 -7.53
N LEU A 79 -7.48 -10.21 -7.90
CA LEU A 79 -7.73 -8.76 -7.82
C LEU A 79 -8.81 -8.32 -8.82
N ASP A 80 -8.85 -8.92 -10.01
CA ASP A 80 -9.90 -8.65 -11.01
C ASP A 80 -11.29 -9.02 -10.46
N GLU A 81 -11.43 -10.19 -9.84
CA GLU A 81 -12.70 -10.61 -9.21
C GLU A 81 -13.10 -9.72 -8.02
N ILE A 82 -12.13 -9.27 -7.21
CA ILE A 82 -12.39 -8.31 -6.13
C ILE A 82 -12.93 -6.99 -6.71
N ILE A 83 -12.35 -6.49 -7.80
CA ILE A 83 -12.82 -5.27 -8.47
C ILE A 83 -14.24 -5.47 -8.98
N ASN A 84 -14.53 -6.61 -9.62
CA ASN A 84 -15.86 -6.94 -10.10
C ASN A 84 -16.90 -6.96 -8.97
N TYR A 85 -16.56 -7.58 -7.84
CA TYR A 85 -17.42 -7.64 -6.67
C TYR A 85 -17.72 -6.25 -6.11
N VAL A 86 -16.70 -5.42 -5.91
CA VAL A 86 -16.86 -4.04 -5.40
C VAL A 86 -17.75 -3.21 -6.33
N GLN A 87 -17.56 -3.30 -7.65
CA GLN A 87 -18.41 -2.59 -8.62
C GLN A 87 -19.87 -3.08 -8.58
N SER A 88 -20.10 -4.39 -8.41
CA SER A 88 -21.45 -4.94 -8.26
C SER A 88 -22.15 -4.42 -7.00
N LEU A 89 -21.41 -4.31 -5.88
CA LEU A 89 -21.93 -3.77 -4.63
C LEU A 89 -22.26 -2.28 -4.77
N GLN A 90 -21.38 -1.49 -5.42
CA GLN A 90 -21.64 -0.07 -5.70
C GLN A 90 -22.94 0.13 -6.50
N ARG A 91 -23.17 -0.67 -7.55
CA ARG A 91 -24.42 -0.62 -8.33
C ARG A 91 -25.65 -0.96 -7.49
N GLN A 92 -25.56 -1.98 -6.63
CA GLN A 92 -26.65 -2.35 -5.72
C GLN A 92 -26.98 -1.22 -4.74
N VAL A 93 -25.96 -0.60 -4.13
CA VAL A 93 -26.14 0.55 -3.24
C VAL A 93 -26.76 1.73 -3.98
N GLU A 94 -26.34 2.02 -5.21
CA GLU A 94 -26.93 3.09 -6.02
C GLU A 94 -28.43 2.85 -6.26
N ILE A 95 -28.81 1.64 -6.69
CA ILE A 95 -30.21 1.25 -6.92
C ILE A 95 -31.02 1.42 -5.64
N ILE A 96 -30.56 0.83 -4.52
CA ILE A 96 -31.25 0.93 -3.23
C ILE A 96 -31.35 2.39 -2.79
N SER A 97 -30.30 3.18 -2.95
CA SER A 97 -30.32 4.61 -2.58
C SER A 97 -31.34 5.41 -3.39
N LYS A 98 -31.57 5.07 -4.66
CA LYS A 98 -32.59 5.71 -5.50
C LYS A 98 -34.01 5.27 -5.14
N GLN A 99 -34.19 4.02 -4.73
CA GLN A 99 -35.48 3.47 -4.30
C GLN A 99 -35.87 3.93 -2.89
N VAL A 100 -34.90 4.10 -2.00
CA VAL A 100 -35.11 4.48 -0.59
C VAL A 100 -35.14 5.99 -0.41
N LYS A 101 -34.56 6.79 -1.31
CA LYS A 101 -34.76 8.25 -1.29
C LYS A 101 -36.23 8.52 -1.60
N PRO A 102 -37.05 8.99 -0.63
CA PRO A 102 -38.36 9.51 -0.98
C PRO A 102 -38.15 10.65 -1.97
N PRO A 103 -39.08 10.92 -2.91
CA PRO A 103 -39.03 12.12 -3.71
C PRO A 103 -39.10 13.30 -2.74
N THR A 104 -37.95 13.88 -2.40
CA THR A 104 -37.87 15.15 -1.70
C THR A 104 -38.36 16.20 -2.67
N ARG A 105 -39.69 16.36 -2.76
CA ARG A 105 -40.31 17.59 -3.19
C ARG A 105 -39.85 18.66 -2.21
N SER A 106 -38.81 19.40 -2.57
CA SER A 106 -38.56 20.73 -2.01
C SER A 106 -39.07 21.76 -3.02
N PRO A 107 -40.32 22.22 -2.92
CA PRO A 107 -40.62 23.62 -3.14
C PRO A 107 -40.35 24.37 -1.84
N TYR A 108 -40.05 25.67 -1.92
CA TYR A 108 -39.80 26.56 -0.78
C TYR A 108 -38.39 26.51 -0.18
N LEU A 109 -37.41 26.99 -0.95
CA LEU A 109 -36.36 27.83 -0.37
C LEU A 109 -36.78 29.29 -0.63
N PRO A 110 -37.13 30.08 0.40
CA PRO A 110 -37.28 31.51 0.27
C PRO A 110 -35.91 32.13 0.05
N LEU A 111 -35.80 32.82 -1.08
CA LEU A 111 -34.73 33.74 -1.43
C LEU A 111 -34.71 34.90 -0.41
N GLY A 112 -33.59 35.09 0.27
CA GLY A 112 -33.36 36.19 1.21
C GLY A 112 -32.31 35.75 2.24
N SER A 113 -31.27 36.49 2.57
CA SER A 113 -31.00 37.90 2.37
C SER A 113 -29.59 38.16 2.91
N SER A 114 -28.80 38.95 2.19
CA SER A 114 -27.92 39.99 2.72
C SER A 114 -26.78 39.60 3.70
N GLY A 115 -25.54 39.87 3.28
CA GLY A 115 -24.37 39.94 4.17
C GLY A 115 -23.08 39.57 3.42
N LEU A 116 -22.54 40.41 2.55
CA LEU A 116 -21.65 41.53 2.91
C LEU A 116 -20.64 41.18 4.01
N THR A 117 -19.54 40.53 3.64
CA THR A 117 -18.21 40.86 4.21
C THR A 117 -17.19 40.72 3.09
N GLY A 118 -16.67 41.89 2.68
CA GLY A 118 -15.75 42.07 1.58
C GLY A 118 -14.29 41.70 1.88
N PRO A 119 -13.37 42.12 1.00
CA PRO A 119 -12.09 41.49 0.71
C PRO A 119 -10.92 42.17 1.42
N PHE A 120 -9.78 41.47 1.59
CA PHE A 120 -8.49 42.13 1.89
C PHE A 120 -7.32 41.18 1.56
N ASN A 121 -6.61 41.41 0.44
CA ASN A 121 -5.35 42.18 0.33
C ASN A 121 -4.14 41.23 0.47
N GLN A 122 -3.51 40.84 -0.64
CA GLN A 122 -2.33 41.48 -1.27
C GLN A 122 -1.08 41.53 -0.38
N GLY A 123 0.02 40.95 -0.88
CA GLY A 123 1.35 41.45 -0.52
C GLY A 123 2.50 40.42 -0.47
N ILE A 124 3.56 40.74 -1.25
CA ILE A 124 5.01 40.76 -0.92
C ILE A 124 5.72 39.43 -0.53
N MET A 125 6.59 38.85 -1.40
CA MET A 125 8.02 39.13 -1.74
C MET A 125 8.95 38.05 -1.12
N GLN A 126 9.80 37.29 -1.84
CA GLN A 126 11.19 37.57 -2.32
C GLN A 126 11.85 36.20 -2.70
N PRO A 127 13.03 36.09 -3.36
CA PRO A 127 14.25 36.92 -3.33
C PRO A 127 14.37 38.00 -4.40
#